data_AF-D3DIY2-F1
#
_entry.id   AF-D3DIY2-F1
#
_cell.length_a   1.000
_cell.length_b   1.000
_cell.length_c   1.000
_cell.angle_alpha   90.00
_cell.angle_beta   90.00
_cell.angle_gamma   90.00
#
_symmetry.space_group_name_H-M   'P 1'
#
loop_
_entity.id
_entity.type
_entity.pdbx_description
1 polymer ?
#
loop_
_entity_poly.entity_id
_entity_poly.type
_entity_poly.pdbx_seq_one_letter_code
_entity_poly.pdbx_strand_id
1 'polypeptide(L)'
;MVKAVFFTILTLAFFYIIWINNIFAPHERYEMPAQYEKIVQDVRYAKEGKQLFEQNCQACHSVRYDAVYPSSVQANPNLKVLQEKYGKILPNEVYESAFYTELSQLKESFGKVPPDLSTMYLSRGKEYLFNFILDPQKVLPGTSMPAVMTGRPEETAKIIAYLKSVSEPSPQEKAKRTLMGVFTIAYLIVMGVLIWVWRGRLLKRMGLH
;
A
#
# COMPACT_ATOMS: atom_id res chain seq x y z
N MET A 1 -43.84 2.79 -10.81
CA MET A 1 -43.06 1.79 -10.06
C MET A 1 -42.02 1.09 -10.95
N VAL A 2 -42.41 0.45 -12.07
CA VAL A 2 -41.49 -0.24 -12.99
C VAL A 2 -40.34 0.65 -13.50
N LYS A 3 -40.64 1.89 -13.95
CA LYS A 3 -39.61 2.84 -14.40
C LYS A 3 -38.59 3.17 -13.30
N ALA A 4 -39.04 3.41 -12.07
CA ALA A 4 -38.15 3.73 -10.95
C ALA A 4 -37.22 2.56 -10.64
N VAL A 5 -37.78 1.34 -10.54
CA VAL A 5 -37.00 0.12 -10.30
C VAL A 5 -35.97 -0.10 -11.41
N PHE A 6 -36.37 0.03 -12.68
CA PHE A 6 -35.48 -0.15 -13.82
C PHE A 6 -34.27 0.80 -13.76
N PHE A 7 -34.50 2.11 -13.59
CA PHE A 7 -33.40 3.07 -13.53
C PHE A 7 -32.53 2.88 -12.28
N THR A 8 -33.10 2.55 -11.13
CA THR A 8 -32.33 2.24 -9.92
C THR A 8 -31.42 1.04 -10.11
N ILE A 9 -31.93 -0.07 -10.65
CA ILE A 9 -31.11 -1.28 -10.90
C ILE A 9 -30.00 -0.98 -11.90
N LEU A 10 -30.32 -0.30 -13.00
CA LEU A 10 -29.33 0.09 -14.00
C LEU A 10 -28.20 0.93 -13.38
N THR A 11 -28.57 1.88 -12.52
CA THR A 11 -27.61 2.78 -11.84
C THR A 11 -26.74 2.02 -10.84
N LEU A 12 -27.33 1.14 -10.03
CA LEU A 12 -26.59 0.31 -9.09
C LEU A 12 -25.63 -0.64 -9.81
N ALA A 13 -26.06 -1.26 -10.91
CA ALA A 13 -25.21 -2.12 -11.72
C ALA A 13 -24.05 -1.33 -12.36
N PHE A 14 -24.34 -0.16 -12.92
CA PHE A 14 -23.33 0.74 -13.49
C PHE A 14 -22.26 1.12 -12.45
N PHE A 15 -22.66 1.59 -11.26
CA PHE A 15 -21.70 1.96 -10.23
C PHE A 15 -20.99 0.76 -9.60
N TYR A 16 -21.66 -0.40 -9.48
CA TYR A 16 -21.02 -1.63 -9.02
C TYR A 16 -19.90 -2.06 -9.98
N ILE A 17 -20.16 -2.06 -11.29
CA ILE A 17 -19.17 -2.42 -12.31
C ILE A 17 -18.00 -1.43 -12.30
N ILE A 18 -18.27 -0.13 -12.20
CA ILE A 18 -17.22 0.89 -12.29
C ILE A 18 -16.37 0.95 -11.00
N TRP A 19 -16.98 0.82 -9.82
CA TRP A 19 -16.28 1.05 -8.55
C TRP A 19 -15.80 -0.21 -7.83
N ILE A 20 -16.49 -1.34 -7.98
CA ILE A 20 -16.20 -2.54 -7.17
C ILE A 20 -15.53 -3.62 -8.02
N ASN A 21 -16.14 -4.00 -9.14
CA ASN A 21 -15.63 -5.09 -9.97
C ASN A 21 -15.85 -4.82 -11.45
N ASN A 22 -14.88 -4.15 -12.06
CA ASN A 22 -14.89 -3.90 -13.49
C ASN A 22 -14.48 -5.17 -14.23
N ILE A 23 -15.48 -5.95 -14.65
CA ILE A 23 -15.33 -7.19 -15.41
C ILE A 23 -14.70 -6.98 -16.80
N PHE A 24 -14.65 -5.75 -17.30
CA PHE A 24 -14.08 -5.41 -18.61
C PHE A 24 -12.61 -5.02 -18.54
N ALA A 25 -12.08 -4.75 -17.35
CA ALA A 25 -10.66 -4.44 -17.18
C ALA A 25 -9.85 -5.75 -17.02
N PRO A 26 -8.69 -5.87 -17.68
CA PRO A 26 -7.78 -6.98 -17.43
C PRO A 26 -7.21 -6.86 -16.02
N HIS A 27 -7.46 -7.85 -15.18
CA HIS A 27 -6.88 -7.96 -13.84
C HIS A 27 -5.88 -9.11 -13.84
N GLU A 28 -4.59 -8.80 -13.77
CA GLU A 28 -3.59 -9.82 -13.48
C GLU A 28 -3.79 -10.30 -12.04
N ARG A 29 -4.06 -11.59 -11.87
CA ARG A 29 -4.21 -12.20 -10.55
C ARG A 29 -2.99 -13.07 -10.27
N TYR A 30 -2.36 -12.78 -9.15
CA TYR A 30 -1.27 -13.57 -8.62
C TYR A 30 -1.80 -14.37 -7.45
N GLU A 31 -1.34 -15.60 -7.29
CA GLU A 31 -1.72 -16.45 -6.17
C GLU A 31 -0.61 -16.47 -5.12
N MET A 32 -1.00 -16.47 -3.85
CA MET A 32 -0.11 -16.62 -2.72
C MET A 32 -0.63 -17.76 -1.84
N PRO A 33 0.16 -18.80 -1.55
CA PRO A 33 -0.27 -19.86 -0.66
C PRO A 33 -0.66 -19.32 0.72
N ALA A 34 -1.78 -19.82 1.27
CA ALA A 34 -2.36 -19.32 2.52
C ALA A 34 -1.39 -19.37 3.72
N GLN A 35 -0.43 -20.29 3.72
CA GLN A 35 0.61 -20.37 4.76
C GLN A 35 1.50 -19.12 4.82
N TYR A 36 1.87 -18.57 3.66
CA TYR A 36 2.69 -17.37 3.56
C TYR A 36 1.87 -16.11 3.76
N GLU A 37 0.61 -16.12 3.33
CA GLU A 37 -0.31 -15.01 3.58
C GLU A 37 -0.46 -14.74 5.09
N LYS A 38 -0.57 -15.79 5.91
CA LYS A 38 -0.61 -15.66 7.38
C LYS A 38 0.62 -14.95 7.94
N ILE A 39 1.81 -15.22 7.39
CA ILE A 39 3.06 -14.54 7.77
C ILE A 39 2.98 -13.05 7.43
N VAL A 40 2.52 -12.70 6.23
CA VAL A 40 2.35 -11.29 5.81
C VAL A 40 1.36 -10.53 6.71
N GLN A 41 0.32 -11.22 7.19
CA GLN A 41 -0.68 -10.59 8.05
C GLN A 41 -0.20 -10.40 9.49
N ASP A 42 0.77 -11.17 9.94
CA ASP A 42 1.27 -11.15 11.31
C ASP A 42 2.43 -10.15 11.49
N VAL A 43 2.15 -9.11 12.29
CA VAL A 43 3.08 -7.99 12.54
C VAL A 43 4.36 -8.43 13.24
N ARG A 44 4.36 -9.58 13.93
CA ARG A 44 5.56 -10.09 14.62
C ARG A 44 6.71 -10.35 13.66
N TYR A 45 6.41 -10.71 12.41
CA TYR A 45 7.41 -10.97 11.38
C TYR A 45 7.98 -9.71 10.74
N ALA A 46 7.40 -8.52 10.98
CA ALA A 46 7.89 -7.29 10.38
C ALA A 46 9.33 -6.97 10.79
N LYS A 47 9.72 -7.29 12.04
CA LYS A 47 11.09 -7.06 12.52
C LYS A 47 12.11 -7.97 11.83
N GLU A 48 11.80 -9.26 11.72
CA GLU A 48 12.63 -10.24 11.01
C GLU A 48 12.68 -9.92 9.50
N GLY A 49 11.53 -9.55 8.94
CA GLY A 49 11.40 -9.09 7.56
C GLY A 49 12.28 -7.89 7.23
N LYS A 50 12.41 -6.93 8.16
CA LYS A 50 13.33 -5.80 8.01
C LYS A 50 14.79 -6.26 7.94
N GLN A 51 15.20 -7.17 8.81
CA GLN A 51 16.58 -7.71 8.80
C GLN A 51 16.87 -8.43 7.48
N LEU A 52 15.92 -9.24 7.00
CA LEU A 52 16.03 -9.90 5.71
C LEU A 52 16.09 -8.89 4.55
N PHE A 53 15.32 -7.82 4.62
CA PHE A 53 15.38 -6.73 3.64
C PHE A 53 16.73 -6.03 3.63
N GLU A 54 17.27 -5.67 4.80
CA GLU A 54 18.58 -5.04 4.95
C GLU A 54 19.71 -5.93 4.41
N GLN A 55 19.60 -7.24 4.58
CA GLN A 55 20.59 -8.21 4.11
C GLN A 55 20.56 -8.45 2.60
N ASN A 56 19.36 -8.47 1.99
CA ASN A 56 19.18 -8.97 0.62
C ASN A 56 18.76 -7.89 -0.39
N CYS A 57 18.08 -6.84 0.06
CA CYS A 57 17.41 -5.86 -0.82
C CYS A 57 17.98 -4.44 -0.69
N GLN A 58 18.47 -4.07 0.48
CA GLN A 58 19.00 -2.73 0.76
C GLN A 58 20.25 -2.39 -0.07
N ALA A 59 20.95 -3.37 -0.66
CA ALA A 59 22.05 -3.09 -1.57
C ALA A 59 21.65 -2.14 -2.71
N CYS A 60 20.39 -2.22 -3.16
CA CYS A 60 19.89 -1.48 -4.32
C CYS A 60 18.63 -0.65 -4.02
N HIS A 61 17.77 -1.10 -3.12
CA HIS A 61 16.48 -0.46 -2.86
C HIS A 61 16.46 0.41 -1.61
N SER A 62 15.66 1.47 -1.67
CA SER A 62 15.30 2.26 -0.50
C SER A 62 13.90 1.90 0.02
N VAL A 63 13.71 2.05 1.33
CA VAL A 63 12.42 2.14 2.01
C VAL A 63 12.46 3.41 2.84
N ARG A 64 12.33 4.55 2.15
CA ARG A 64 12.53 5.88 2.71
C ARG A 64 11.60 6.22 3.87
N TYR A 65 10.36 5.73 3.86
CA TYR A 65 9.42 5.98 4.97
C TYR A 65 9.84 5.30 6.28
N ASP A 66 10.79 4.35 6.22
CA ASP A 66 11.47 3.79 7.39
C ASP A 66 12.96 4.21 7.47
N ALA A 67 13.36 5.20 6.67
CA ALA A 67 14.72 5.72 6.54
C ALA A 67 15.79 4.66 6.23
N VAL A 68 15.41 3.63 5.46
CA VAL A 68 16.33 2.65 4.89
C VAL A 68 16.70 3.13 3.49
N TYR A 69 17.98 3.39 3.27
CA TYR A 69 18.51 3.84 1.97
C TYR A 69 19.44 2.78 1.37
N PRO A 70 19.74 2.85 0.06
CA PRO A 70 20.63 1.91 -0.58
C PRO A 70 21.99 1.91 0.11
N SER A 71 22.69 0.77 0.16
CA SER A 71 23.93 0.65 0.94
C SER A 71 24.99 1.71 0.61
N SER A 72 25.09 2.12 -0.66
CA SER A 72 25.99 3.22 -1.09
C SER A 72 25.64 4.55 -0.43
N VAL A 73 24.34 4.89 -0.36
CA VAL A 73 23.85 6.08 0.34
C VAL A 73 24.00 5.94 1.85
N GLN A 74 23.73 4.76 2.39
CA GLN A 74 23.83 4.48 3.82
C GLN A 74 25.27 4.64 4.35
N ALA A 75 26.26 4.35 3.50
CA ALA A 75 27.69 4.53 3.80
C ALA A 75 28.16 6.00 3.66
N ASN A 76 27.38 6.86 3.00
CA ASN A 76 27.79 8.25 2.80
C ASN A 76 27.65 9.06 4.10
N PRO A 77 28.72 9.70 4.60
CA PRO A 77 28.69 10.44 5.86
C PRO A 77 27.70 11.62 5.85
N ASN A 78 27.40 12.18 4.68
CA ASN A 78 26.45 13.28 4.54
C ASN A 78 25.02 12.88 4.90
N LEU A 79 24.67 11.59 4.88
CA LEU A 79 23.34 11.12 5.24
C LEU A 79 22.95 11.54 6.66
N LYS A 80 23.86 11.38 7.64
CA LYS A 80 23.59 11.76 9.02
C LYS A 80 23.39 13.26 9.18
N VAL A 81 24.25 14.06 8.54
CA VAL A 81 24.16 15.53 8.55
C VAL A 81 22.83 16.01 7.98
N LEU A 82 22.39 15.41 6.87
CA LEU A 82 21.10 15.73 6.25
C LEU A 82 19.93 15.27 7.11
N GLN A 83 20.03 14.12 7.77
CA GLN A 83 19.00 13.64 8.68
C GLN A 83 18.85 14.50 9.93
N GLU A 84 19.94 15.06 10.45
CA GLU A 84 19.90 16.04 11.54
C GLU A 84 19.22 17.34 11.11
N LYS A 85 19.46 17.78 9.86
CA LYS A 85 18.91 19.03 9.32
C LYS A 85 17.44 18.93 8.89
N TYR A 86 17.06 17.86 8.21
CA TYR A 86 15.75 17.68 7.58
C TYR A 86 14.85 16.66 8.28
N GLY A 87 15.40 15.93 9.27
CA GLY A 87 14.73 14.84 9.97
C GLY A 87 15.14 13.46 9.44
N LYS A 88 14.75 12.41 10.19
CA LYS A 88 15.12 11.01 9.91
C LYS A 88 14.81 10.58 8.46
N ILE A 89 13.68 11.06 7.93
CA ILE A 89 13.25 10.82 6.55
C ILE A 89 13.56 12.09 5.75
N LEU A 90 14.40 11.95 4.72
CA LEU A 90 14.75 13.08 3.86
C LEU A 90 13.61 13.37 2.88
N PRO A 91 13.38 14.64 2.49
CA PRO A 91 12.55 15.00 1.34
C PRO A 91 13.09 14.42 0.03
N ASN A 92 12.23 14.22 -0.99
CA ASN A 92 12.65 13.58 -2.26
C ASN A 92 13.78 14.33 -2.96
N GLU A 93 13.61 15.64 -3.10
CA GLU A 93 14.56 16.52 -3.76
C GLU A 93 15.92 16.54 -3.07
N VAL A 94 15.94 16.53 -1.72
CA VAL A 94 17.18 16.51 -0.94
C VAL A 94 17.92 15.18 -1.14
N TYR A 95 17.20 14.07 -1.10
CA TYR A 95 17.79 12.75 -1.33
C TYR A 95 18.36 12.61 -2.75
N GLU A 96 17.60 12.96 -3.77
CA GLU A 96 18.04 12.80 -5.16
C GLU A 96 19.22 13.70 -5.51
N SER A 97 19.23 14.94 -5.00
CA SER A 97 20.31 15.88 -5.24
C SER A 97 21.58 15.56 -4.46
N ALA A 98 21.46 15.19 -3.17
CA ALA A 98 22.61 14.91 -2.32
C ALA A 98 23.32 13.60 -2.65
N PHE A 99 22.58 12.61 -3.20
CA PHE A 99 23.10 11.28 -3.53
C PHE A 99 23.05 10.97 -5.03
N TYR A 100 23.09 12.02 -5.86
CA TYR A 100 23.01 11.88 -7.32
C TYR A 100 24.07 10.90 -7.87
N THR A 101 25.28 10.93 -7.32
CA THR A 101 26.39 10.08 -7.76
C THR A 101 26.10 8.60 -7.50
N GLU A 102 25.67 8.25 -6.28
CA GLU A 102 25.32 6.89 -5.88
C GLU A 102 24.13 6.36 -6.69
N LEU A 103 23.11 7.21 -6.89
CA LEU A 103 21.95 6.85 -7.70
C LEU A 103 22.31 6.68 -9.17
N SER A 104 23.25 7.48 -9.68
CA SER A 104 23.75 7.36 -11.07
C SER A 104 24.51 6.05 -11.28
N GLN A 105 25.31 5.61 -10.32
CA GLN A 105 26.00 4.31 -10.40
C GLN A 105 25.01 3.14 -10.42
N LEU A 106 23.96 3.19 -9.60
CA LEU A 106 22.88 2.20 -9.64
C LEU A 106 22.15 2.24 -10.99
N LYS A 107 21.89 3.43 -11.53
CA LYS A 107 21.28 3.60 -12.84
C LYS A 107 22.13 3.01 -13.96
N GLU A 108 23.45 3.22 -13.92
CA GLU A 108 24.37 2.66 -14.90
C GLU A 108 24.39 1.12 -14.83
N SER A 109 24.37 0.56 -13.62
CA SER A 109 24.40 -0.90 -13.40
C SER A 109 23.12 -1.61 -13.84
N PHE A 110 21.95 -1.00 -13.61
CA PHE A 110 20.65 -1.64 -13.84
C PHE A 110 19.85 -1.03 -15.00
N GLY A 111 20.38 -0.01 -15.68
CA GLY A 111 19.70 0.80 -16.70
C GLY A 111 18.70 1.81 -16.14
N LYS A 112 18.23 1.62 -14.90
CA LYS A 112 17.31 2.50 -14.17
C LYS A 112 17.65 2.49 -12.69
N VAL A 113 17.36 3.60 -12.01
CA VAL A 113 17.46 3.65 -10.55
C VAL A 113 16.43 2.66 -9.97
N PRO A 114 16.83 1.72 -9.10
CA PRO A 114 15.90 0.83 -8.42
C PRO A 114 14.83 1.65 -7.67
N PRO A 115 13.54 1.32 -7.81
CA PRO A 115 12.47 2.09 -7.21
C PRO A 115 12.51 2.05 -5.68
N ASP A 116 12.04 3.12 -5.05
CA ASP A 116 11.73 3.13 -3.63
C ASP A 116 10.52 2.21 -3.33
N LEU A 117 10.60 1.48 -2.23
CA LEU A 117 9.63 0.46 -1.87
C LEU A 117 8.67 0.89 -0.75
N SER A 118 8.72 2.15 -0.30
CA SER A 118 7.94 2.64 0.85
C SER A 118 6.42 2.45 0.70
N THR A 119 5.91 2.52 -0.52
CA THR A 119 4.48 2.40 -0.85
C THR A 119 4.19 1.25 -1.81
N MET A 120 5.18 0.38 -2.05
CA MET A 120 5.05 -0.67 -3.06
C MET A 120 4.02 -1.72 -2.65
N TYR A 121 3.87 -1.98 -1.35
CA TYR A 121 2.82 -2.85 -0.83
C TYR A 121 1.42 -2.37 -1.22
N LEU A 122 1.15 -1.06 -1.10
CA LEU A 122 -0.15 -0.47 -1.47
C LEU A 122 -0.38 -0.48 -2.99
N SER A 123 0.69 -0.30 -3.76
CA SER A 123 0.61 -0.14 -5.22
C SER A 123 0.48 -1.47 -5.97
N ARG A 124 1.03 -2.56 -5.40
CA ARG A 124 1.09 -3.86 -6.08
C ARG A 124 0.34 -4.98 -5.35
N GLY A 125 0.16 -4.88 -4.04
CA GLY A 125 -0.43 -5.93 -3.23
C GLY A 125 0.55 -7.06 -2.90
N LYS A 126 0.16 -7.89 -1.92
CA LYS A 126 1.01 -8.96 -1.37
C LYS A 126 1.26 -10.09 -2.38
N GLU A 127 0.27 -10.43 -3.19
CA GLU A 127 0.36 -11.55 -4.13
C GLU A 127 1.31 -11.25 -5.28
N TYR A 128 1.23 -10.05 -5.86
CA TYR A 128 2.18 -9.60 -6.87
C TYR A 128 3.60 -9.59 -6.30
N LEU A 129 3.79 -8.97 -5.13
CA LEU A 129 5.12 -8.86 -4.53
C LEU A 129 5.73 -10.21 -4.19
N PHE A 130 4.92 -11.15 -3.71
CA PHE A 130 5.37 -12.50 -3.40
C PHE A 130 5.91 -13.21 -4.64
N ASN A 131 5.17 -13.15 -5.75
CA ASN A 131 5.59 -13.79 -7.00
C ASN A 131 6.76 -13.04 -7.65
N PHE A 132 6.74 -11.71 -7.65
CA PHE A 132 7.77 -10.88 -8.26
C PHE A 132 9.13 -11.00 -7.54
N ILE A 133 9.14 -11.03 -6.21
CA ILE A 133 10.39 -11.14 -5.44
C ILE A 133 11.00 -12.54 -5.58
N LEU A 134 10.16 -13.59 -5.66
CA LEU A 134 10.61 -14.96 -5.87
C LEU A 134 11.17 -15.20 -7.27
N ASP A 135 10.50 -14.68 -8.30
CA ASP A 135 10.89 -14.84 -9.69
C ASP A 135 10.58 -13.57 -10.50
N PRO A 136 11.50 -12.58 -10.48
CA PRO A 136 11.30 -11.32 -11.18
C PRO A 136 11.14 -11.48 -12.69
N GLN A 137 11.85 -12.43 -13.30
CA GLN A 137 11.83 -12.64 -14.75
C GLN A 137 10.50 -13.24 -15.23
N LYS A 138 9.89 -14.10 -14.42
CA LYS A 138 8.58 -14.67 -14.73
C LYS A 138 7.47 -13.62 -14.69
N VAL A 139 7.52 -12.69 -13.75
CA VAL A 139 6.50 -11.65 -13.59
C VAL A 139 6.75 -10.45 -14.52
N LEU A 140 8.01 -10.03 -14.67
CA LEU A 140 8.39 -8.94 -15.57
C LEU A 140 9.59 -9.36 -16.44
N PRO A 141 9.34 -9.96 -17.61
CA PRO A 141 10.40 -10.39 -18.51
C PRO A 141 11.34 -9.24 -18.90
N GLY A 142 12.66 -9.47 -18.77
CA GLY A 142 13.68 -8.47 -19.10
C GLY A 142 13.93 -7.44 -18.00
N THR A 143 13.40 -7.65 -16.79
CA THR A 143 13.77 -6.83 -15.63
C THR A 143 15.25 -6.97 -15.29
N SER A 144 15.93 -5.88 -14.91
CA SER A 144 17.31 -5.92 -14.44
C SER A 144 17.44 -6.44 -12.99
N MET A 145 16.31 -6.64 -12.29
CA MET A 145 16.31 -7.15 -10.92
C MET A 145 16.76 -8.62 -10.91
N PRO A 146 17.84 -8.97 -10.18
CA PRO A 146 18.28 -10.35 -10.04
C PRO A 146 17.31 -11.16 -9.17
N ALA A 147 17.37 -12.49 -9.32
CA ALA A 147 16.48 -13.42 -8.62
C ALA A 147 16.97 -13.72 -7.19
N VAL A 148 17.00 -12.69 -6.33
CA VAL A 148 17.64 -12.69 -5.00
C VAL A 148 17.00 -13.68 -4.01
N MET A 149 15.68 -13.88 -4.10
CA MET A 149 14.92 -14.69 -3.13
C MET A 149 14.40 -16.01 -3.72
N THR A 150 14.93 -16.44 -4.88
CA THR A 150 14.51 -17.68 -5.54
C THR A 150 14.56 -18.86 -4.57
N GLY A 151 13.45 -19.58 -4.43
CA GLY A 151 13.36 -20.73 -3.53
C GLY A 151 13.25 -20.40 -2.04
N ARG A 152 13.09 -19.13 -1.66
CA ARG A 152 12.97 -18.67 -0.25
C ARG A 152 11.60 -18.00 0.02
N PRO A 153 10.48 -18.73 -0.12
CA PRO A 153 9.14 -18.16 -0.01
C PRO A 153 8.77 -17.67 1.39
N GLU A 154 9.22 -18.35 2.45
CA GLU A 154 8.94 -17.91 3.82
C GLU A 154 9.61 -16.55 4.11
N GLU A 155 10.88 -16.41 3.75
CA GLU A 155 11.63 -15.17 3.92
C GLU A 155 11.06 -14.03 3.07
N THR A 156 10.64 -14.34 1.84
CA THR A 156 9.93 -13.38 0.98
C THR A 156 8.65 -12.89 1.64
N ALA A 157 7.87 -13.78 2.26
CA ALA A 157 6.66 -13.39 2.99
C ALA A 157 6.98 -12.48 4.19
N LYS A 158 8.08 -12.72 4.90
CA LYS A 158 8.54 -11.85 6.00
C LYS A 158 8.96 -10.47 5.49
N ILE A 159 9.69 -10.40 4.38
CA ILE A 159 10.04 -9.11 3.73
C ILE A 159 8.76 -8.34 3.35
N ILE A 160 7.75 -9.02 2.80
CA ILE A 160 6.47 -8.39 2.46
C ILE A 160 5.72 -7.95 3.72
N ALA A 161 5.79 -8.71 4.82
CA ALA A 161 5.24 -8.31 6.11
C ALA A 161 5.90 -7.00 6.62
N TYR A 162 7.21 -6.85 6.42
CA TYR A 162 7.92 -5.61 6.69
C TYR A 162 7.43 -4.46 5.80
N LEU A 163 7.39 -4.64 4.47
CA LEU A 163 6.90 -3.59 3.56
C LEU A 163 5.46 -3.17 3.90
N LYS A 164 4.59 -4.13 4.24
CA LYS A 164 3.24 -3.87 4.75
C LYS A 164 3.27 -3.01 6.01
N SER A 165 4.13 -3.33 6.97
CA SER A 165 4.21 -2.59 8.24
C SER A 165 4.67 -1.14 8.06
N VAL A 166 5.39 -0.83 6.98
CA VAL A 166 5.81 0.53 6.63
C VAL A 166 4.67 1.29 5.95
N SER A 167 3.89 0.62 5.10
CA SER A 167 2.83 1.28 4.32
C SER A 167 1.46 1.33 5.00
N GLU A 168 1.15 0.39 5.89
CA GLU A 168 -0.13 0.32 6.61
C GLU A 168 -0.01 0.80 8.07
N PRO A 169 -1.08 1.37 8.66
CA PRO A 169 -1.11 1.68 10.08
C PRO A 169 -1.03 0.40 10.94
N SER A 170 -0.62 0.57 12.21
CA SER A 170 -0.59 -0.54 13.17
C SER A 170 -1.99 -1.18 13.35
N PRO A 171 -2.07 -2.46 13.77
CA PRO A 171 -3.35 -3.13 13.97
C PRO A 171 -4.28 -2.40 14.94
N GLN A 172 -3.71 -1.76 15.97
CA GLN A 172 -4.45 -0.99 16.96
C GLN A 172 -5.10 0.24 16.33
N GLU A 173 -4.36 0.99 15.51
CA GLU A 173 -4.90 2.15 14.80
C GLU A 173 -5.89 1.74 13.71
N LYS A 174 -5.67 0.61 13.04
CA LYS A 174 -6.62 0.04 12.07
C LYS A 174 -7.96 -0.33 12.74
N ALA A 175 -7.91 -0.91 13.93
CA ALA A 175 -9.10 -1.21 14.73
C ALA A 175 -9.85 0.06 15.15
N LYS A 176 -9.14 1.09 15.65
CA LYS A 176 -9.74 2.39 15.99
C LYS A 176 -10.42 3.05 14.78
N ARG A 177 -9.75 3.07 13.62
CA ARG A 177 -10.31 3.64 12.37
C ARG A 177 -11.58 2.91 11.95
N THR A 178 -11.60 1.59 12.04
CA THR A 178 -12.78 0.76 11.72
C THR A 178 -13.94 1.10 12.65
N LEU A 179 -13.67 1.16 13.96
CA LEU A 179 -14.68 1.48 14.97
C LEU A 179 -15.25 2.89 14.77
N MET A 180 -14.40 3.91 14.58
CA MET A 180 -14.83 5.28 14.29
C MET A 180 -15.68 5.33 13.01
N GLY A 181 -15.27 4.64 11.94
CA GLY A 181 -16.03 4.56 10.70
C GLY A 181 -17.44 4.00 10.90
N VAL A 182 -17.58 2.90 11.66
CA VAL A 182 -18.88 2.31 11.99
C VAL A 182 -19.75 3.30 12.77
N PHE A 183 -19.20 3.96 13.79
CA PHE A 183 -19.95 4.95 14.57
C PHE A 183 -20.37 6.17 13.73
N THR A 184 -19.51 6.68 12.85
CA THR A 184 -19.85 7.80 11.96
C THR A 184 -20.98 7.41 11.01
N ILE A 185 -20.95 6.23 10.40
CA ILE A 185 -22.02 5.76 9.52
C ILE A 185 -23.34 5.63 10.30
N ALA A 186 -23.30 5.03 11.49
CA ALA A 186 -24.49 4.90 12.35
C ALA A 186 -25.07 6.27 12.74
N TYR A 187 -24.22 7.22 13.13
CA TYR A 187 -24.61 8.60 13.45
C TYR A 187 -25.31 9.28 12.26
N LEU A 188 -24.73 9.18 11.06
CA LEU A 188 -25.32 9.78 9.85
C LEU A 188 -26.68 9.19 9.51
N ILE A 189 -26.86 7.88 9.67
CA ILE A 189 -28.15 7.21 9.46
C ILE A 189 -29.19 7.72 10.46
N VAL A 190 -28.84 7.75 11.76
CA VAL A 190 -29.73 8.23 12.82
C VAL A 190 -30.10 9.69 12.60
N MET A 191 -29.14 10.54 12.28
CA MET A 191 -29.37 11.95 11.98
C MET A 191 -30.30 12.12 10.77
N GLY A 192 -30.08 11.35 9.70
CA GLY A 192 -30.96 11.35 8.52
C GLY A 192 -32.41 10.97 8.85
N VAL A 193 -32.61 9.93 9.68
CA VAL A 193 -33.94 9.53 10.15
C VAL A 193 -34.59 10.61 11.01
N LEU A 194 -33.83 11.22 11.94
CA LEU A 194 -34.34 12.30 12.79
C LEU A 194 -34.79 13.51 11.98
N ILE A 195 -34.01 13.91 10.97
CA ILE A 195 -34.37 15.00 10.04
C ILE A 195 -35.63 14.64 9.25
N TRP A 196 -35.72 13.40 8.75
CA TRP A 196 -36.90 12.94 8.02
C TRP A 196 -38.18 13.00 8.88
N VAL A 197 -38.10 12.52 10.12
CA VAL A 197 -39.21 12.60 11.09
C VAL A 197 -39.55 14.06 11.44
N TRP A 198 -38.55 14.90 11.70
CA TRP A 198 -38.74 16.32 12.02
C TRP A 198 -39.43 17.07 10.87
N ARG A 199 -38.96 16.87 9.63
CA ARG A 199 -39.58 17.43 8.42
C ARG A 199 -41.05 17.03 8.33
N GLY A 200 -41.37 15.75 8.55
CA GLY A 200 -42.75 15.27 8.55
C GLY A 200 -43.64 15.95 9.59
N ARG A 201 -43.12 16.22 10.80
CA ARG A 201 -43.86 16.96 11.84
C ARG A 201 -44.07 18.43 11.47
N LEU A 202 -43.06 19.07 10.87
CA LEU A 202 -43.13 20.48 10.47
C LEU A 202 -44.19 20.69 9.38
N LEU A 203 -44.21 19.85 8.35
CA LEU A 203 -45.19 19.92 7.26
C LEU A 203 -46.63 19.77 7.77
N LYS A 204 -46.87 18.82 8.69
CA LYS A 204 -48.17 18.67 9.36
C LYS A 204 -48.61 19.92 10.12
N ARG A 205 -47.68 20.65 10.77
CA ARG A 205 -47.99 21.91 11.45
C ARG A 205 -48.33 23.04 10.47
N MET A 206 -47.80 23.00 9.26
CA MET A 206 -48.06 23.98 8.21
C MET A 206 -49.32 23.69 7.38
N GLY A 207 -50.04 22.60 7.67
CA GLY A 207 -51.20 22.17 6.87
C GLY A 207 -50.85 21.65 5.47
N LEU A 208 -49.56 21.40 5.22
CA LEU A 208 -49.05 20.80 3.99
C LEU A 208 -48.95 19.29 4.25
N HIS A 209 -49.94 18.53 3.79
CA HIS A 209 -49.96 17.06 3.92
C HIS A 209 -49.28 16.40 2.73
#